data_AF-A0A7Y6XPZ8-F1
#
_entry.id   AF-A0A7Y6XPZ8-F1
#
_cell.length_a   1.000
_cell.length_b   1.000
_cell.length_c   1.000
_cell.angle_alpha   90.00
_cell.angle_beta   90.00
_cell.angle_gamma   90.00
#
_symmetry.space_group_name_H-M   'P 1'
#
loop_
_entity.id
_entity.type
_entity.pdbx_description
1 polymer ?
#
loop_
_entity_poly.entity_id
_entity_poly.type
_entity_poly.pdbx_seq_one_letter_code
_entity_poly.pdbx_strand_id
1 'polypeptide(L)' 'MQERTEDQYALGRDGMQYSIVITDENFNKLADLELPKGKYNMDMTLVNQYGLHLANRETYENNEDQLVFDVYSAAKNH' A
#
# COMPACT_ATOMS: atom_id res chain seq x y z
N MET A 1 -24.99 -12.77 -8.33
CA MET A 1 -23.73 -12.06 -8.04
C MET A 1 -23.55 -11.05 -9.15
N GLN A 2 -23.45 -9.76 -8.83
CA GLN A 2 -23.36 -8.71 -9.84
C GLN A 2 -21.87 -8.42 -10.03
N GLU A 3 -21.32 -8.91 -11.15
CA GLU A 3 -19.93 -8.66 -11.53
C GLU A 3 -19.75 -7.16 -11.80
N ARG A 4 -18.68 -6.57 -11.25
CA ARG A 4 -18.36 -5.16 -11.47
C ARG A 4 -17.93 -4.95 -12.93
N THR A 5 -18.27 -3.80 -13.50
CA THR A 5 -17.84 -3.43 -14.86
C THR A 5 -16.38 -2.96 -14.86
N GLU A 6 -15.67 -3.11 -15.99
CA GLU A 6 -14.26 -2.66 -16.16
C GLU A 6 -14.05 -1.19 -15.71
N ASP A 7 -15.05 -0.33 -15.95
CA ASP A 7 -15.02 1.07 -15.51
C ASP A 7 -15.05 1.23 -13.98
N GLN A 8 -15.71 0.32 -13.25
CA GLN A 8 -15.71 0.30 -11.78
C GLN A 8 -14.37 -0.18 -11.21
N TYR A 9 -13.65 -1.06 -11.93
CA TYR A 9 -12.27 -1.42 -11.60
C TYR A 9 -11.32 -0.25 -11.84
N ALA A 10 -11.51 0.48 -12.94
CA ALA A 10 -10.72 1.65 -13.31
C ALA A 10 -10.95 2.85 -12.38
N LEU A 11 -12.18 3.07 -11.89
CA LEU A 11 -12.53 4.14 -10.93
C LEU A 11 -11.75 4.07 -9.61
N GLY A 12 -11.26 2.89 -9.21
CA GLY A 12 -10.42 2.78 -8.02
C GLY A 12 -8.93 3.04 -8.29
N ARG A 13 -8.48 3.14 -9.55
CA ARG A 13 -7.12 3.59 -9.87
C ARG A 13 -7.06 5.09 -9.73
N ASP A 14 -7.13 5.55 -8.49
CA ASP A 14 -6.82 6.94 -8.21
C ASP A 14 -5.39 7.13 -8.72
N GLY A 15 -5.22 7.95 -9.75
CA GLY A 15 -3.93 8.16 -10.43
C GLY A 15 -2.91 8.88 -9.55
N MET A 16 -3.10 8.84 -8.23
CA MET A 16 -2.28 9.46 -7.21
C MET A 16 -1.01 8.66 -6.98
N GLN A 17 0.08 9.42 -6.90
CA GLN A 17 1.36 8.93 -6.42
C GLN A 17 1.44 9.26 -4.93
N TYR A 18 1.64 8.23 -4.12
CA TYR A 18 1.76 8.37 -2.67
C TYR A 18 3.23 8.28 -2.25
N SER A 19 3.53 8.92 -1.12
CA SER A 19 4.79 8.72 -0.40
C SER A 19 4.50 8.54 1.07
N ILE A 20 5.35 7.79 1.76
CA ILE A 20 5.30 7.59 3.21
C ILE A 20 6.51 8.28 3.81
N VAL A 21 6.26 9.22 4.73
CA VAL A 21 7.30 9.90 5.50
C VAL A 21 7.46 9.17 6.83
N ILE A 22 8.68 8.77 7.15
CA ILE A 22 9.02 8.08 8.40
C ILE A 22 9.68 9.10 9.33
N THR A 23 9.13 9.24 10.54
CA THR A 23 9.64 10.16 11.55
C THR A 23 9.95 9.44 12.87
N ASP A 24 10.83 10.03 13.68
CA ASP A 24 11.03 9.62 15.08
C ASP A 24 9.90 10.14 16.01
N GLU A 25 9.98 9.84 17.31
CA GLU A 25 9.01 10.31 18.31
C GLU A 25 8.99 11.83 18.52
N ASN A 26 10.02 12.53 18.05
CA ASN A 26 10.15 13.99 18.13
C ASN A 26 9.73 14.67 16.81
N PHE A 27 9.15 13.92 15.87
CA PHE A 27 8.77 14.37 14.52
C PHE A 27 9.94 14.79 13.64
N ASN A 28 11.17 14.38 13.96
CA ASN A 28 12.27 14.51 13.02
C ASN A 28 12.12 13.47 11.91
N LYS A 29 12.22 13.93 10.67
CA LYS A 29 12.17 13.07 9.50
C LYS A 29 13.41 12.18 9.42
N LEU A 30 13.19 10.87 9.35
CA LEU A 30 14.23 9.86 9.22
C LEU A 30 14.41 9.43 7.76
N ALA A 31 13.31 9.23 7.03
CA ALA A 31 13.33 8.78 5.64
C ALA A 31 12.01 9.09 4.91
N ASP A 32 12.06 9.03 3.58
CA ASP A 32 10.87 8.95 2.73
C ASP A 32 10.88 7.66 1.93
N LEU A 33 9.69 7.09 1.72
CA LEU A 33 9.45 6.00 0.81
C LEU A 33 8.47 6.45 -0.27
N GLU A 34 8.95 6.61 -1.50
CA GLU A 34 8.08 6.82 -2.66
C GLU A 34 7.43 5.50 -3.09
N LEU A 35 6.11 5.51 -3.29
CA LEU A 35 5.37 4.34 -3.72
C LEU A 35 5.08 4.38 -5.22
N PRO A 36 5.12 3.22 -5.91
CA PRO A 36 4.68 3.14 -7.29
C PRO A 36 3.21 3.55 -7.42
N LYS A 37 2.93 4.41 -8.40
CA LYS A 37 1.59 4.92 -8.70
C LYS A 37 0.62 3.78 -8.98
N GLY A 38 -0.52 3.77 -8.29
CA GLY A 38 -1.62 2.82 -8.51
C GLY A 38 -1.38 1.39 -8.00
N LYS A 39 -0.20 1.07 -7.45
CA LYS A 39 0.13 -0.29 -7.00
C LYS A 39 -0.57 -0.68 -5.71
N TYR A 40 -0.76 0.27 -4.80
CA TYR A 40 -1.25 0.00 -3.44
C TYR A 40 -2.62 0.61 -3.18
N ASN A 41 -3.44 -0.11 -2.40
CA ASN A 41 -4.66 0.43 -1.82
C ASN A 41 -4.35 0.99 -0.42
N MET A 42 -4.25 2.33 -0.32
CA MET A 42 -3.87 3.00 0.93
C MET A 42 -4.91 2.84 2.04
N ASP A 43 -6.20 2.70 1.70
CA ASP A 43 -7.28 2.50 2.67
C ASP A 43 -7.21 1.14 3.37
N MET A 44 -6.46 0.19 2.79
CA MET A 44 -6.22 -1.15 3.32
C MET A 44 -4.77 -1.31 3.79
N THR A 45 -4.26 -0.31 4.50
CA THR A 45 -2.91 -0.31 5.06
C THR A 45 -2.95 -0.52 6.58
N LEU A 46 -2.00 -1.28 7.12
CA LEU A 46 -1.86 -1.47 8.57
C LEU A 46 -0.41 -1.56 9.03
N VAL A 47 -0.17 -1.30 10.30
CA VAL A 47 1.15 -1.47 10.94
C VAL A 47 1.01 -2.52 12.06
N ASN A 48 1.96 -3.45 12.13
CA ASN A 48 2.07 -4.40 13.23
C ASN A 48 3.56 -4.64 13.57
N GLN A 49 3.83 -5.63 14.43
CA GLN A 49 5.18 -6.01 14.87
C GLN A 49 6.18 -6.36 13.75
N TYR A 50 5.70 -6.69 12.55
CA TYR A 50 6.52 -7.00 11.38
C TYR A 50 6.79 -5.77 10.49
N GLY A 51 6.06 -4.66 10.69
CA GLY A 51 6.22 -3.42 9.95
C GLY A 51 4.95 -2.91 9.30
N LEU A 52 5.12 -2.08 8.28
CA LEU A 52 4.05 -1.47 7.49
C LEU A 52 3.61 -2.42 6.37
N HIS A 53 2.32 -2.76 6.34
CA HIS A 53 1.71 -3.65 5.37
C HIS A 53 0.89 -2.81 4.39
N LEU A 54 1.26 -2.83 3.11
CA LEU A 54 0.55 -2.15 2.04
C LEU A 54 -0.20 -3.17 1.18
N ALA A 55 -1.52 -3.06 1.09
CA ALA A 55 -2.33 -3.96 0.27
C ALA A 55 -1.97 -3.80 -1.22
N ASN A 56 -1.49 -4.88 -1.82
CA ASN A 56 -1.06 -4.91 -3.21
C ASN A 56 -2.28 -5.11 -4.13
N ARG A 57 -2.63 -4.04 -4.84
CA ARG A 57 -3.81 -3.99 -5.70
C ARG A 57 -3.64 -4.83 -6.96
N GLU A 58 -2.46 -4.81 -7.56
CA GLU A 58 -2.17 -5.54 -8.81
C GLU A 58 -2.38 -7.05 -8.64
N THR A 59 -2.11 -7.57 -7.44
CA THR A 59 -2.25 -9.01 -7.17
C THR A 59 -3.73 -9.40 -6.98
N TYR A 60 -4.50 -8.58 -6.27
CA TYR A 60 -5.95 -8.78 -6.10
C TYR A 60 -6.75 -8.55 -7.40
N GLU A 61 -6.35 -7.60 -8.25
CA GLU A 61 -7.03 -7.37 -9.55
C GLU A 61 -7.01 -8.62 -10.44
N ASN A 62 -5.98 -9.46 -10.31
CA ASN A 62 -5.86 -10.71 -11.05
C ASN A 62 -6.51 -11.92 -10.35
N ASN A 63 -6.83 -11.80 -9.05
CA ASN A 63 -7.45 -12.84 -8.25
C ASN A 63 -8.18 -12.25 -7.04
N GLU A 64 -9.49 -12.03 -7.18
CA GLU A 64 -10.29 -11.35 -6.15
C GLU A 64 -10.43 -12.13 -4.83
N ASP A 65 -10.13 -13.43 -4.84
CA ASP A 65 -10.16 -14.28 -3.65
C ASP A 65 -8.88 -14.18 -2.81
N GLN A 66 -7.89 -13.39 -3.25
CA GLN A 66 -6.62 -13.21 -2.57
C GLN A 66 -6.39 -11.78 -2.11
N LEU A 67 -6.04 -11.63 -0.84
CA LEU A 67 -5.57 -10.37 -0.26
C LEU A 67 -4.08 -10.49 0.06
N VAL A 68 -3.26 -9.73 -0.67
CA VAL A 68 -1.79 -9.78 -0.57
C VAL A 68 -1.26 -8.44 -0.08
N PHE A 69 -0.26 -8.48 0.81
CA PHE A 69 0.38 -7.31 1.36
C PHE A 69 1.89 -7.35 1.10
N ASP A 70 2.43 -6.23 0.64
CA ASP A 70 3.87 -6.00 0.66
C ASP A 70 4.25 -5.42 2.05
N VAL A 71 5.27 -5.99 2.69
CA VAL A 71 5.67 -5.62 4.07
C VAL A 71 6.98 -4.86 4.06
N TYR A 72 6.94 -3.63 4.58
CA TYR A 72 8.10 -2.77 4.76
C TYR A 72 8.49 -2.73 6.24
N SER A 73 9.64 -3.32 6.58
CA SER A 73 10.22 -3.26 7.92
C SER A 73 11.21 -2.11 8.03
N ALA A 74 11.33 -1.52 9.22
CA ALA A 74 12.49 -0.67 9.53
C ALA A 74 13.77 -1.50 9.32
N ALA A 75 14.74 -0.97 8.60
CA ALA A 75 16.03 -1.64 8.41
C ALA A 75 16.60 -1.98 9.80
N LYS A 76 16.99 -3.24 10.01
CA LYS A 76 17.75 -3.59 11.22
C LYS A 76 19.10 -2.90 11.11
N ASN A 77 19.32 -1.87 11.91
CA ASN A 77 20.66 -1.37 12.16
C ASN A 77 21.44 -2.51 12.84
N HIS A 78 22.42 -3.06 12.13
CA HIS A 78 23.38 -4.03 12.64
C HIS A 78 24.38 -3.37 13.58
#